data_AF-A0A0A9D2K8-F1
#
_entry.id   AF-A0A0A9D2K8-F1
#
_cell.length_a   1.000
_cell.length_b   1.000
_cell.length_c   1.000
_cell.angle_alpha   90.00
_cell.angle_beta   90.00
_cell.angle_gamma   90.00
#
_symmetry.space_group_name_H-M   'P 1'
#
loop_
_entity.id
_entity.type
_entity.pdbx_description
1 polymer ?
#
loop_
_entity_poly.entity_id
_entity_poly.type
_entity_poly.pdbx_seq_one_letter_code
_entity_poly.pdbx_strand_id
1 'polypeptide(L)'
;MDFDGKACAAVGQSGLMAIYDTLFSQLDVTSSQLLVTDRDFRDPSFGDQLRETVFALLDLKVVPLFNENDAISTRRQLYEDPSGIFWDNDSLAALLAAELNADLLIMLSDVEGLYSGPPSDPQSKIIHTYINEKHGRLISFGEKSHVGRGGMQAKVAAAANAASKGVPVVIASGFATDTIVKIMKGQKIGTLFHNAANLWDCSKEATAREMAVAARDCSRRLQKLSSEDRKKILLDIADALEANEDLIRSENEADVEAAQDAGYAKSLVARMTLKPGKVALVFF
;
A
#
# COMPACT_ATOMS: atom_id res chain seq x y z
N MET A 1 41.12 -7.41 11.72
CA MET A 1 41.19 -6.25 10.82
C MET A 1 39.81 -5.65 10.86
N ASP A 2 39.66 -4.48 11.48
CA ASP A 2 38.42 -3.72 11.34
C ASP A 2 38.52 -2.99 10.01
N PHE A 3 37.71 -3.41 9.05
CA PHE A 3 37.67 -2.75 7.75
C PHE A 3 36.88 -1.44 7.87
N ASP A 4 37.37 -0.38 7.20
CA ASP A 4 36.63 0.86 7.08
C ASP A 4 35.34 0.61 6.27
N GLY A 5 34.18 0.87 6.88
CA GLY A 5 32.87 0.66 6.26
C GLY A 5 32.70 1.40 4.93
N LYS A 6 33.34 2.57 4.76
CA LYS A 6 33.28 3.33 3.49
C LYS A 6 34.10 2.65 2.40
N ALA A 7 35.28 2.13 2.75
CA ALA A 7 36.10 1.37 1.82
C ALA A 7 35.39 0.06 1.42
N CYS A 8 34.75 -0.63 2.37
CA CYS A 8 33.93 -1.81 2.08
C CYS A 8 32.76 -1.47 1.16
N ALA A 9 32.05 -0.36 1.39
CA ALA A 9 30.95 0.07 0.53
C ALA A 9 31.43 0.39 -0.88
N ALA A 10 32.55 1.12 -1.03
CA ALA A 10 33.12 1.45 -2.33
C ALA A 10 33.47 0.19 -3.15
N VAL A 11 34.13 -0.79 -2.53
CA VAL A 11 34.46 -2.06 -3.19
C VAL A 11 33.20 -2.87 -3.47
N GLY A 12 32.32 -3.02 -2.48
CA GLY A 12 31.10 -3.81 -2.57
C GLY A 12 30.11 -3.30 -3.62
N GLN A 13 30.03 -1.98 -3.82
CA GLN A 13 29.13 -1.38 -4.79
C GLN A 13 29.45 -1.82 -6.23
N SER A 14 30.73 -1.95 -6.58
CA SER A 14 31.14 -2.44 -7.90
C SER A 14 30.67 -3.89 -8.14
N GLY A 15 30.80 -4.74 -7.12
CA GLY A 15 30.34 -6.13 -7.17
C GLY A 15 28.82 -6.25 -7.25
N LEU A 16 28.10 -5.42 -6.50
CA LEU A 16 26.64 -5.34 -6.55
C LEU A 16 26.13 -5.01 -7.96
N MET A 17 26.74 -4.01 -8.61
CA MET A 17 26.38 -3.63 -9.98
C MET A 17 26.69 -4.75 -10.98
N ALA A 18 27.85 -5.40 -10.86
CA ALA A 18 28.20 -6.51 -11.76
C ALA A 18 27.18 -7.67 -11.69
N ILE A 19 26.63 -7.95 -10.50
CA ILE A 19 25.56 -8.95 -10.33
C ILE A 19 24.28 -8.49 -11.04
N TYR A 20 23.84 -7.25 -10.80
CA TYR A 20 22.64 -6.74 -11.45
C TYR A 20 22.76 -6.69 -12.98
N ASP A 21 23.89 -6.22 -13.51
CA ASP A 21 24.14 -6.21 -14.95
C ASP A 21 24.10 -7.62 -15.55
N THR A 22 24.63 -8.61 -14.83
CA THR A 22 24.54 -10.02 -15.24
C THR A 22 23.11 -10.54 -15.26
N LEU A 23 22.30 -10.20 -14.24
CA LEU A 23 20.91 -10.67 -14.14
C LEU A 23 20.00 -9.96 -15.15
N PHE A 24 20.15 -8.65 -15.35
CA PHE A 24 19.35 -7.90 -16.31
C PHE A 24 19.70 -8.23 -17.76
N SER A 25 20.98 -8.45 -18.07
CA SER A 25 21.40 -8.84 -19.43
C SER A 25 20.85 -10.20 -19.86
N GLN A 26 20.60 -11.14 -18.94
CA GLN A 26 19.90 -12.40 -19.23
C GLN A 26 18.46 -12.21 -19.70
N LEU A 27 17.87 -11.04 -19.43
CA LEU A 27 16.51 -10.66 -19.81
C LEU A 27 16.49 -9.59 -20.91
N ASP A 28 17.63 -9.33 -21.56
CA ASP A 28 17.81 -8.26 -22.55
C ASP A 28 17.45 -6.86 -22.01
N VAL A 29 17.62 -6.66 -20.69
CA VAL A 29 17.40 -5.37 -20.02
C VAL A 29 18.74 -4.73 -19.69
N THR A 30 18.84 -3.42 -19.89
CA THR A 30 20.01 -2.64 -19.48
C THR A 30 19.72 -1.96 -18.14
N SER A 31 20.67 -2.00 -17.21
CA SER A 31 20.63 -1.23 -15.95
C SER A 31 21.55 0.00 -16.01
N SER A 32 21.24 1.03 -15.22
CA SER A 32 22.11 2.18 -15.00
C SER A 32 22.23 2.49 -13.52
N GLN A 33 23.44 2.76 -13.05
CA GLN A 33 23.68 3.09 -11.65
C GLN A 33 23.43 4.58 -11.37
N LEU A 34 22.73 4.88 -10.28
CA LEU A 34 22.57 6.22 -9.73
C LEU A 34 22.90 6.19 -8.23
N LEU A 35 23.91 6.96 -7.82
CA LEU A 35 24.35 7.05 -6.43
C LEU A 35 24.01 8.43 -5.87
N VAL A 36 23.41 8.47 -4.68
CA VAL A 36 22.93 9.70 -4.04
C VAL A 36 23.44 9.83 -2.61
N THR A 37 23.49 11.04 -2.10
CA THR A 37 23.89 11.41 -0.75
C THR A 37 22.83 12.31 -0.12
N ASP A 38 22.91 12.50 1.20
CA ASP A 38 22.05 13.44 1.94
C ASP A 38 22.14 14.87 1.39
N ARG A 39 23.28 15.24 0.80
CA ARG A 39 23.51 16.58 0.26
C ARG A 39 22.70 16.87 -0.99
N ASP A 40 22.48 15.86 -1.82
CA ASP A 40 21.79 16.03 -3.10
C ASP A 40 20.34 16.49 -2.86
N PHE A 41 19.67 15.90 -1.87
CA PHE A 41 18.30 16.27 -1.47
C PHE A 41 18.18 17.62 -0.75
N ARG A 42 19.29 18.31 -0.44
CA ARG A 42 19.26 19.69 0.08
C ARG A 42 19.15 20.72 -1.02
N ASP A 43 19.51 20.36 -2.25
CA ASP A 43 19.38 21.21 -3.41
C ASP A 43 17.92 21.14 -3.92
N PRO A 44 17.17 22.27 -3.90
CA PRO A 44 15.79 22.29 -4.39
C PRO A 44 15.65 21.89 -5.87
N SER A 45 16.73 22.01 -6.65
CA SER A 45 16.74 21.64 -8.08
C SER A 45 17.04 20.17 -8.34
N PHE A 46 17.47 19.42 -7.32
CA PHE A 46 17.84 18.01 -7.47
C PHE A 46 16.68 17.14 -7.93
N GLY A 47 15.47 17.35 -7.40
CA GLY A 47 14.28 16.59 -7.79
C GLY A 47 13.95 16.73 -9.28
N ASP A 48 14.09 17.93 -9.85
CA ASP A 48 13.89 18.17 -11.28
C ASP A 48 14.94 17.46 -12.14
N GLN A 49 16.22 17.59 -11.78
CA GLN A 49 17.33 16.95 -12.50
C GLN A 49 17.25 15.42 -12.42
N LEU A 50 16.88 14.90 -11.25
CA LEU A 50 16.67 13.48 -11.01
C LEU A 50 15.55 12.94 -11.90
N ARG A 51 14.40 13.63 -11.93
CA ARG A 51 13.28 13.26 -12.81
C ARG A 51 13.67 13.26 -14.28
N GLU A 52 14.32 14.32 -14.75
CA GLU A 52 14.78 14.42 -16.14
C GLU A 52 15.67 13.22 -16.52
N THR A 53 16.65 12.90 -15.67
CA THR A 53 17.58 11.79 -15.90
C THR A 53 16.86 10.44 -15.87
N VAL A 54 16.01 10.20 -14.87
CA VAL A 54 15.29 8.93 -14.72
C VAL A 54 14.32 8.69 -15.87
N PHE A 55 13.54 9.69 -16.27
CA PHE A 55 12.61 9.53 -17.39
C PHE A 55 13.34 9.32 -18.71
N ALA A 56 14.47 10.01 -18.95
CA ALA A 56 15.30 9.76 -20.12
C ALA A 56 15.85 8.31 -20.15
N LEU A 57 16.28 7.76 -19.01
CA LEU A 57 16.71 6.36 -18.91
C LEU A 57 15.55 5.38 -19.20
N LEU A 58 14.36 5.63 -18.62
CA LEU A 58 13.19 4.79 -18.83
C LEU A 58 12.68 4.83 -20.28
N ASP A 59 12.77 5.98 -20.95
CA ASP A 59 12.46 6.12 -22.39
C ASP A 59 13.37 5.25 -23.25
N LEU A 60 14.64 5.13 -22.84
CA LEU A 60 15.63 4.24 -23.44
C LEU A 60 15.51 2.77 -22.99
N LYS A 61 14.49 2.42 -22.20
CA LYS A 61 14.29 1.08 -21.62
C LYS A 61 15.42 0.63 -20.69
N VAL A 62 16.10 1.58 -20.06
CA VAL A 62 17.14 1.34 -19.05
C VAL A 62 16.53 1.40 -17.65
N VAL A 63 16.79 0.39 -16.83
CA VAL A 63 16.34 0.31 -15.44
C VAL A 63 17.32 1.04 -14.52
N PRO A 64 16.92 2.15 -13.87
CA PRO A 64 17.78 2.84 -12.91
C PRO A 64 17.91 2.05 -11.60
N LEU A 65 19.14 1.88 -11.12
CA LEU A 65 19.49 1.24 -9.86
C LEU A 65 20.07 2.27 -8.90
N PHE A 66 19.29 2.60 -7.87
CA PHE A 66 19.65 3.57 -6.85
C PHE A 66 20.35 2.93 -5.65
N ASN A 67 21.36 3.61 -5.10
CA ASN A 67 21.88 3.32 -3.77
C ASN A 67 22.44 4.58 -3.10
N GLU A 68 22.59 4.57 -1.77
CA GLU A 68 23.36 5.59 -1.07
C GLU A 68 24.84 5.50 -1.48
N ASN A 69 25.48 6.64 -1.70
CA ASN A 69 26.91 6.74 -1.90
C ASN A 69 27.66 6.70 -0.55
N ASP A 70 27.58 5.57 0.15
CA ASP A 70 28.21 5.35 1.47
C ASP A 70 29.72 5.68 1.46
N ALA A 71 30.40 5.51 0.32
CA ALA A 71 31.83 5.76 0.16
C ALA A 71 32.23 7.23 0.43
N ILE A 72 31.36 8.19 0.09
CA ILE A 72 31.59 9.63 0.28
C ILE A 72 30.53 10.31 1.13
N SER A 73 29.54 9.56 1.64
CA SER A 73 28.50 10.06 2.54
C SER A 73 29.11 10.77 3.74
N THR A 74 28.46 11.85 4.19
CA THR A 74 28.96 12.67 5.30
C THR A 74 28.81 11.99 6.66
N ARG A 75 28.02 10.92 6.74
CA ARG A 75 27.81 10.17 7.97
C ARG A 75 29.11 9.54 8.47
N ARG A 76 29.33 9.71 9.77
CA ARG A 76 30.49 9.17 10.50
C ARG A 76 30.12 8.11 11.52
N GLN A 77 28.83 7.92 11.87
CA GLN A 77 28.37 6.96 12.88
C GLN A 77 27.02 6.31 12.55
N LEU A 78 26.84 5.11 13.11
CA LEU A 78 25.73 4.17 12.94
C LEU A 78 24.45 4.52 13.72
N TYR A 79 24.39 5.60 14.52
CA TYR A 79 23.22 5.84 15.39
C TYR A 79 22.64 7.27 15.50
N GLU A 80 23.16 8.27 14.81
CA GLU A 80 22.54 9.60 14.75
C GLU A 80 22.69 10.19 13.35
N ASP A 81 21.57 10.61 12.75
CA ASP A 81 21.58 11.37 11.51
C ASP A 81 21.74 12.87 11.82
N PRO A 82 22.88 13.51 11.50
CA PRO A 82 23.02 14.95 11.65
C PRO A 82 22.27 15.73 10.55
N SER A 83 21.78 15.07 9.49
CA SER A 83 21.13 15.71 8.34
C SER A 83 19.60 15.76 8.44
N GLY A 84 18.97 14.73 9.00
CA GLY A 84 17.51 14.59 9.13
C GLY A 84 16.79 14.23 7.84
N ILE A 85 17.50 13.79 6.78
CA ILE A 85 16.94 13.65 5.42
C ILE A 85 16.49 12.21 5.13
N PHE A 86 17.38 11.21 5.24
CA PHE A 86 17.04 9.78 5.12
C PHE A 86 18.04 8.94 5.90
N TRP A 87 17.66 7.98 6.73
CA TRP A 87 18.57 7.26 7.63
C TRP A 87 19.08 5.91 7.10
N ASP A 88 18.33 5.30 6.19
CA ASP A 88 18.53 3.97 5.64
C ASP A 88 17.93 3.88 4.22
N ASN A 89 18.08 2.73 3.57
CA ASN A 89 17.53 2.55 2.23
C ASN A 89 15.99 2.55 2.19
N ASP A 90 15.31 2.31 3.32
CA ASP A 90 13.85 2.40 3.41
C ASP A 90 13.38 3.86 3.26
N SER A 91 13.99 4.76 4.03
CA SER A 91 13.73 6.21 3.95
C SER A 91 14.25 6.81 2.66
N LEU A 92 15.38 6.33 2.12
CA LEU A 92 15.85 6.73 0.80
C LEU A 92 14.86 6.36 -0.30
N ALA A 93 14.33 5.13 -0.29
CA ALA A 93 13.35 4.67 -1.27
C ALA A 93 12.05 5.48 -1.19
N ALA A 94 11.57 5.77 0.02
CA ALA A 94 10.41 6.63 0.24
C ALA A 94 10.64 8.06 -0.28
N LEU A 95 11.84 8.61 -0.07
CA LEU A 95 12.20 9.94 -0.55
C LEU A 95 12.29 9.98 -2.07
N LEU A 96 13.01 9.04 -2.69
CA LEU A 96 13.11 8.93 -4.15
C LEU A 96 11.74 8.73 -4.80
N ALA A 97 10.87 7.89 -4.22
CA ALA A 97 9.53 7.67 -4.74
C ALA A 97 8.70 8.96 -4.73
N ALA A 98 8.85 9.80 -3.69
CA ALA A 98 8.21 11.11 -3.63
C ALA A 98 8.80 12.10 -4.65
N GLU A 99 10.13 12.19 -4.76
CA GLU A 99 10.79 13.09 -5.73
C GLU A 99 10.43 12.72 -7.19
N LEU A 100 10.32 11.43 -7.47
CA LEU A 100 9.97 10.90 -8.79
C LEU A 100 8.46 10.90 -9.08
N ASN A 101 7.61 11.26 -8.12
CA ASN A 101 6.15 11.11 -8.20
C ASN A 101 5.73 9.68 -8.61
N ALA A 102 6.32 8.66 -7.98
CA ALA A 102 6.01 7.27 -8.31
C ALA A 102 4.55 6.92 -8.01
N ASP A 103 3.93 6.13 -8.87
CA ASP A 103 2.55 5.64 -8.68
C ASP A 103 2.44 4.62 -7.53
N LEU A 104 3.53 3.91 -7.23
CA LEU A 104 3.60 2.88 -6.21
C LEU A 104 5.05 2.63 -5.77
N LEU A 105 5.28 2.55 -4.46
CA LEU A 105 6.52 2.05 -3.88
C LEU A 105 6.31 0.63 -3.32
N ILE A 106 7.09 -0.35 -3.76
CA ILE A 106 7.07 -1.72 -3.21
C ILE A 106 8.33 -1.94 -2.39
N MET A 107 8.16 -2.16 -1.08
CA MET A 107 9.24 -2.46 -0.14
C MET A 107 9.27 -3.97 0.13
N LEU A 108 10.26 -4.65 -0.43
CA LEU A 108 10.48 -6.08 -0.22
C LEU A 108 11.32 -6.32 1.04
N SER A 109 10.77 -7.08 1.99
CA SER A 109 11.40 -7.41 3.27
C SER A 109 11.46 -8.92 3.51
N ASP A 110 12.15 -9.31 4.58
CA ASP A 110 12.10 -10.64 5.18
C ASP A 110 10.77 -11.00 5.87
N VAL A 111 9.87 -10.03 6.05
CA VAL A 111 8.53 -10.23 6.62
C VAL A 111 7.45 -10.27 5.53
N GLU A 112 6.33 -10.96 5.79
CA GLU A 112 5.19 -10.98 4.87
C GLU A 112 4.47 -9.64 4.79
N GLY A 113 4.55 -8.83 5.84
CA GLY A 113 3.89 -7.55 5.99
C GLY A 113 3.89 -7.13 7.46
N LEU A 114 3.03 -6.18 7.80
CA LEU A 114 2.78 -5.75 9.16
C LEU A 114 1.76 -6.65 9.84
N TYR A 115 2.02 -7.05 11.07
CA TYR A 115 1.14 -7.92 11.84
C TYR A 115 0.40 -7.16 12.95
N SER A 116 -0.80 -7.63 13.30
CA SER A 116 -1.62 -7.08 14.38
C SER A 116 -1.06 -7.34 15.78
N GLY A 117 -0.07 -8.22 15.91
CA GLY A 117 0.66 -8.56 17.12
C GLY A 117 2.02 -9.18 16.79
N PRO A 118 2.76 -9.68 17.78
CA PRO A 118 4.03 -10.38 17.55
C PRO A 118 3.84 -11.56 16.58
N PRO A 119 4.76 -11.84 15.65
CA PRO A 119 4.65 -13.00 14.75
C PRO A 119 4.61 -14.36 15.48
N SER A 120 5.07 -14.41 16.73
CA SER A 120 5.01 -15.59 17.59
C SER A 120 3.62 -15.88 18.16
N ASP A 121 2.70 -14.90 18.13
CA ASP A 121 1.33 -15.07 18.61
C ASP A 121 0.46 -15.70 17.49
N PRO A 122 -0.17 -16.87 17.73
CA PRO A 122 -1.07 -17.50 16.76
C PRO A 122 -2.30 -16.67 16.38
N GLN A 123 -2.68 -15.68 17.20
CA GLN A 123 -3.77 -14.75 16.89
C GLN A 123 -3.31 -13.58 16.03
N SER A 124 -2.01 -13.43 15.79
CA SER A 124 -1.44 -12.38 14.98
C SER A 124 -1.79 -12.58 13.52
N LYS A 125 -2.38 -11.55 12.90
CA LYS A 125 -2.78 -11.56 11.49
C LYS A 125 -2.10 -10.43 10.74
N ILE A 126 -1.88 -10.64 9.46
CA ILE A 126 -1.40 -9.58 8.57
C ILE A 126 -2.45 -8.47 8.49
N ILE A 127 -1.98 -7.24 8.66
CA ILE A 127 -2.74 -6.02 8.39
C ILE A 127 -2.59 -5.76 6.90
N HIS A 128 -3.63 -5.99 6.11
CA HIS A 128 -3.56 -5.76 4.66
C HIS A 128 -3.60 -4.28 4.28
N THR A 129 -4.23 -3.44 5.10
CA THR A 129 -4.28 -2.00 4.90
C THR A 129 -3.94 -1.29 6.20
N TYR A 130 -2.85 -0.54 6.20
CA TYR A 130 -2.43 0.25 7.35
C TYR A 130 -3.26 1.53 7.47
N ILE A 131 -3.74 1.75 8.68
CA ILE A 131 -4.51 2.93 9.12
C ILE A 131 -3.85 3.44 10.39
N ASN A 132 -3.33 4.66 10.37
CA ASN A 132 -2.51 5.19 11.46
C ASN A 132 -3.29 5.30 12.78
N GLU A 133 -4.54 5.77 12.73
CA GLU A 133 -5.42 5.95 13.88
C GLU A 133 -5.75 4.63 14.57
N LYS A 134 -5.83 3.55 13.80
CA LYS A 134 -6.17 2.20 14.27
C LYS A 134 -4.93 1.44 14.72
N HIS A 135 -3.87 1.45 13.92
CA HIS A 135 -2.74 0.55 14.11
C HIS A 135 -1.53 1.23 14.78
N GLY A 136 -1.39 2.56 14.67
CA GLY A 136 -0.23 3.30 15.17
C GLY A 136 0.03 3.16 16.67
N ARG A 137 -0.99 2.80 17.46
CA ARG A 137 -0.87 2.52 18.91
C ARG A 137 -0.82 1.03 19.26
N LEU A 138 -1.19 0.17 18.32
CA LEU A 138 -1.37 -1.27 18.53
C LEU A 138 -0.12 -2.08 18.14
N ILE A 139 0.68 -1.55 17.22
CA ILE A 139 1.87 -2.26 16.74
C ILE A 139 3.02 -2.05 17.72
N SER A 140 3.36 -3.11 18.45
CA SER A 140 4.65 -3.22 19.11
C SER A 140 5.66 -3.71 18.08
N PHE A 141 6.52 -2.82 17.60
CA PHE A 141 7.57 -3.18 16.66
C PHE A 141 8.57 -4.11 17.36
N GLY A 142 8.66 -5.36 16.91
CA GLY A 142 9.63 -6.33 17.44
C GLY A 142 11.08 -5.86 17.32
N GLU A 143 11.98 -6.55 18.02
CA GLU A 143 13.41 -6.22 18.05
C GLU A 143 14.04 -6.12 16.66
N LYS A 144 15.05 -5.25 16.54
CA LYS A 144 15.79 -4.97 15.29
C LYS A 144 16.37 -6.27 14.70
N SER A 145 16.20 -6.50 13.39
CA SER A 145 16.84 -7.64 12.72
C SER A 145 18.36 -7.44 12.66
N HIS A 146 19.10 -8.55 12.71
CA HIS A 146 20.56 -8.56 12.89
C HIS A 146 21.36 -8.07 11.67
N VAL A 147 20.70 -7.89 10.52
CA VAL A 147 21.34 -7.70 9.20
C VAL A 147 21.00 -6.35 8.55
N GLY A 148 19.98 -5.63 9.05
CA GLY A 148 19.54 -4.32 8.55
C GLY A 148 19.78 -3.18 9.53
N ARG A 149 20.14 -1.99 9.03
CA ARG A 149 20.26 -0.77 9.86
C ARG A 149 18.88 -0.24 10.33
N GLY A 150 17.79 -0.64 9.68
CA GLY A 150 16.42 -0.21 9.93
C GLY A 150 15.51 -1.38 10.33
N GLY A 151 14.83 -1.25 11.49
CA GLY A 151 13.82 -2.21 11.94
C GLY A 151 12.43 -1.95 11.34
N MET A 152 11.43 -2.75 11.72
CA MET A 152 10.04 -2.59 11.24
C MET A 152 9.49 -1.16 11.47
N GLN A 153 9.89 -0.51 12.57
CA GLN A 153 9.51 0.87 12.86
C GLN A 153 9.99 1.85 11.78
N ALA A 154 11.21 1.69 11.28
CA ALA A 154 11.75 2.55 10.22
C ALA A 154 11.01 2.33 8.89
N LYS A 155 10.70 1.06 8.55
CA LYS A 155 9.90 0.72 7.37
C LYS A 155 8.51 1.33 7.41
N VAL A 156 7.82 1.20 8.55
CA VAL A 156 6.49 1.80 8.72
C VAL A 156 6.55 3.33 8.68
N ALA A 157 7.56 3.95 9.27
CA ALA A 157 7.75 5.40 9.21
C ALA A 157 8.01 5.88 7.77
N ALA A 158 8.87 5.20 7.01
CA ALA A 158 9.15 5.50 5.61
C ALA A 158 7.91 5.32 4.73
N ALA A 159 7.19 4.20 4.89
CA ALA A 159 5.97 3.91 4.14
C ALA A 159 4.85 4.93 4.45
N ALA A 160 4.65 5.28 5.72
CA ALA A 160 3.68 6.30 6.10
C ALA A 160 4.07 7.69 5.60
N ASN A 161 5.36 8.03 5.57
CA ASN A 161 5.83 9.30 5.02
C ASN A 161 5.52 9.41 3.53
N ALA A 162 5.91 8.42 2.72
CA ALA A 162 5.62 8.37 1.29
C ALA A 162 4.11 8.39 1.01
N ALA A 163 3.31 7.60 1.76
CA ALA A 163 1.86 7.60 1.63
C ALA A 163 1.23 8.96 1.93
N SER A 164 1.71 9.70 2.94
CA SER A 164 1.22 11.05 3.24
C SER A 164 1.58 12.09 2.17
N LYS A 165 2.65 11.83 1.39
CA LYS A 165 3.03 12.61 0.21
C LYS A 165 2.30 12.17 -1.08
N GLY A 166 1.37 11.23 -0.98
CA GLY A 166 0.55 10.78 -2.11
C GLY A 166 1.10 9.59 -2.88
N VAL A 167 2.18 8.95 -2.41
CA VAL A 167 2.74 7.73 -3.02
C VAL A 167 2.26 6.51 -2.24
N PRO A 168 1.36 5.66 -2.80
CA PRO A 168 0.98 4.39 -2.20
C PRO A 168 2.22 3.52 -1.94
N VAL A 169 2.24 2.81 -0.81
CA VAL A 169 3.36 1.91 -0.46
C VAL A 169 2.85 0.53 -0.10
N VAL A 170 3.52 -0.52 -0.58
CA VAL A 170 3.26 -1.90 -0.16
C VAL A 170 4.51 -2.48 0.48
N ILE A 171 4.39 -2.93 1.74
CA ILE A 171 5.41 -3.75 2.41
C ILE A 171 5.03 -5.21 2.23
N ALA A 172 5.92 -6.01 1.61
CA ALA A 172 5.66 -7.42 1.33
C ALA A 172 6.95 -8.27 1.41
N SER A 173 6.79 -9.60 1.39
CA SER A 173 7.93 -10.52 1.42
C SER A 173 8.71 -10.53 0.10
N GLY A 174 10.03 -10.32 0.20
CA GLY A 174 10.97 -10.49 -0.89
C GLY A 174 11.36 -11.93 -1.18
N PHE A 175 11.02 -12.88 -0.30
CA PHE A 175 11.30 -14.30 -0.49
C PHE A 175 10.18 -15.04 -1.23
N ALA A 176 8.96 -14.49 -1.21
CA ALA A 176 7.82 -15.09 -1.88
C ALA A 176 7.89 -14.90 -3.41
N THR A 177 7.57 -15.95 -4.16
CA THR A 177 7.60 -15.93 -5.63
C THR A 177 6.48 -15.05 -6.19
N ASP A 178 6.81 -14.31 -7.24
CA ASP A 178 5.91 -13.42 -7.99
C ASP A 178 5.26 -12.32 -7.14
N THR A 179 5.83 -11.96 -5.99
CA THR A 179 5.28 -10.92 -5.11
C THR A 179 4.97 -9.63 -5.86
N ILE A 180 5.93 -9.11 -6.64
CA ILE A 180 5.76 -7.88 -7.43
C ILE A 180 4.60 -8.04 -8.42
N VAL A 181 4.58 -9.15 -9.19
CA VAL A 181 3.52 -9.40 -10.19
C VAL A 181 2.14 -9.50 -9.54
N LYS A 182 2.03 -10.15 -8.39
CA LYS A 182 0.76 -10.28 -7.64
C LYS A 182 0.27 -8.94 -7.11
N ILE A 183 1.18 -8.10 -6.59
CA ILE A 183 0.87 -6.73 -6.16
C ILE A 183 0.37 -5.90 -7.35
N MET A 184 1.06 -5.97 -8.50
CA MET A 184 0.66 -5.26 -9.72
C MET A 184 -0.70 -5.72 -10.28
N LYS A 185 -1.11 -6.96 -9.98
CA LYS A 185 -2.45 -7.49 -10.30
C LYS A 185 -3.53 -7.09 -9.28
N GLY A 186 -3.21 -6.27 -8.28
CA GLY A 186 -4.13 -5.83 -7.24
C GLY A 186 -4.45 -6.90 -6.20
N GLN A 187 -3.67 -7.97 -6.10
CA GLN A 187 -3.88 -8.98 -5.06
C GLN A 187 -3.51 -8.43 -3.68
N LYS A 188 -4.24 -8.85 -2.64
CA LYS A 188 -4.01 -8.46 -1.25
C LYS A 188 -2.77 -9.15 -0.67
N ILE A 189 -1.59 -8.70 -1.08
CA ILE A 189 -0.28 -9.19 -0.64
C ILE A 189 0.37 -8.17 0.29
N GLY A 190 0.82 -8.62 1.45
CA GLY A 190 1.46 -7.78 2.46
C GLY A 190 0.55 -6.68 3.01
N THR A 191 1.13 -5.50 3.25
CA THR A 191 0.47 -4.35 3.87
C THR A 191 0.55 -3.12 2.97
N LEU A 192 -0.62 -2.60 2.58
CA LEU A 192 -0.77 -1.35 1.83
C LEU A 192 -0.85 -0.15 2.77
N PHE A 193 -0.12 0.90 2.44
CA PHE A 193 -0.16 2.23 3.04
C PHE A 193 -0.70 3.20 2.00
N HIS A 194 -1.74 3.95 2.37
CA HIS A 194 -2.37 4.91 1.48
C HIS A 194 -2.99 6.05 2.28
N ASN A 195 -2.96 7.28 1.76
CA ASN A 195 -3.55 8.45 2.42
C ASN A 195 -5.07 8.30 2.65
N ALA A 196 -5.77 7.67 1.71
CA ALA A 196 -7.20 7.38 1.77
C ALA A 196 -7.55 6.06 2.46
N ALA A 197 -6.59 5.36 3.08
CA ALA A 197 -6.84 4.07 3.74
C ALA A 197 -8.00 4.10 4.74
N ASN A 198 -8.19 5.23 5.43
CA ASN A 198 -9.27 5.45 6.38
C ASN A 198 -10.66 5.47 5.74
N LEU A 199 -10.75 5.85 4.45
CA LEU A 199 -12.00 5.86 3.69
C LEU A 199 -12.36 4.47 3.17
N TRP A 200 -11.35 3.65 2.91
CA TRP A 200 -11.50 2.26 2.45
C TRP A 200 -11.71 1.28 3.59
N ASP A 201 -11.67 1.77 4.82
CA ASP A 201 -12.02 0.96 5.97
C ASP A 201 -13.52 0.66 5.94
N CYS A 202 -13.91 -0.26 5.07
CA CYS A 202 -15.17 -0.96 5.10
C CYS A 202 -15.26 -1.85 6.35
N SER A 203 -14.29 -1.80 7.31
CA SER A 203 -14.43 -2.39 8.65
C SER A 203 -15.38 -1.61 9.57
N LYS A 204 -16.52 -1.20 9.00
CA LYS A 204 -17.75 -1.73 9.58
C LYS A 204 -18.16 -2.98 8.79
N GLU A 205 -17.35 -4.03 8.83
CA GLU A 205 -17.92 -5.35 9.09
C GLU A 205 -18.43 -5.26 10.52
N ALA A 206 -19.52 -4.50 10.69
CA ALA A 206 -20.28 -4.51 11.90
C ALA A 206 -20.58 -5.99 12.09
N THR A 207 -20.09 -6.55 13.19
CA THR A 207 -20.47 -7.90 13.58
C THR A 207 -21.99 -8.00 13.47
N ALA A 208 -22.56 -9.17 13.17
CA ALA A 208 -24.02 -9.31 13.07
C ALA A 208 -24.75 -8.68 14.29
N ARG A 209 -24.08 -8.68 15.46
CA ARG A 209 -24.47 -7.97 16.66
C ARG A 209 -24.46 -6.43 16.52
N GLU A 210 -23.38 -5.82 16.05
CA GLU A 210 -23.30 -4.37 15.84
C GLU A 210 -24.29 -3.90 14.77
N MET A 211 -24.49 -4.67 13.70
CA MET A 211 -25.53 -4.40 12.70
C MET A 211 -26.92 -4.41 13.35
N ALA A 212 -27.20 -5.42 14.18
CA ALA A 212 -28.48 -5.53 14.88
C ALA A 212 -28.69 -4.38 15.89
N VAL A 213 -27.64 -3.94 16.59
CA VAL A 213 -27.71 -2.80 17.51
C VAL A 213 -27.96 -1.51 16.74
N ALA A 214 -27.20 -1.25 15.67
CA ALA A 214 -27.39 -0.06 14.83
C ALA A 214 -28.79 -0.03 14.20
N ALA A 215 -29.26 -1.16 13.66
CA ALA A 215 -30.61 -1.28 13.11
C ALA A 215 -31.69 -0.99 14.17
N ARG A 216 -31.52 -1.49 15.40
CA ARG A 216 -32.43 -1.24 16.51
C ARG A 216 -32.46 0.25 16.91
N ASP A 217 -31.31 0.91 16.96
CA ASP A 217 -31.23 2.32 17.34
C ASP A 217 -31.76 3.24 16.23
N CYS A 218 -31.48 2.94 14.96
CA CYS A 218 -32.08 3.63 13.83
C CYS A 218 -33.61 3.44 13.79
N SER A 219 -34.11 2.24 14.06
CA SER A 219 -35.56 1.96 14.17
C SER A 219 -36.22 2.82 15.24
N ARG A 220 -35.60 2.94 16.42
CA ARG A 220 -36.08 3.82 17.50
C ARG A 220 -36.06 5.30 17.10
N ARG A 221 -35.05 5.75 16.37
CA ARG A 221 -34.98 7.13 15.86
C ARG A 221 -36.10 7.39 14.85
N LEU A 222 -36.31 6.47 13.90
CA LEU A 222 -37.40 6.53 12.93
C LEU A 222 -38.78 6.58 13.61
N GLN A 223 -39.00 5.76 14.65
CA GLN A 223 -40.27 5.77 15.41
C GLN A 223 -40.55 7.09 16.12
N LYS A 224 -39.53 7.88 16.45
CA LYS A 224 -39.67 9.20 17.07
C LYS A 224 -39.99 10.31 16.06
N LEU A 225 -39.84 10.05 14.76
CA LEU A 225 -40.15 11.01 13.71
C LEU A 225 -41.66 11.06 13.43
N SER A 226 -42.12 12.17 12.86
CA SER A 226 -43.50 12.31 12.41
C SER A 226 -43.83 11.32 11.28
N SER A 227 -45.11 11.14 10.96
CA SER A 227 -45.50 10.35 9.79
C SER A 227 -45.03 10.98 8.47
N GLU A 228 -45.00 12.32 8.41
CA GLU A 228 -44.58 13.05 7.22
C GLU A 228 -43.08 12.89 6.95
N ASP A 229 -42.25 13.01 7.98
CA ASP A 229 -40.80 12.84 7.85
C ASP A 229 -40.43 11.41 7.44
N ARG A 230 -41.11 10.40 8.02
CA ARG A 230 -40.91 8.99 7.65
C ARG A 230 -41.31 8.73 6.20
N LYS A 231 -42.43 9.30 5.75
CA LYS A 231 -42.88 9.20 4.37
C LYS A 231 -41.87 9.85 3.42
N LYS A 232 -41.35 11.03 3.79
CA LYS A 232 -40.33 11.73 3.01
C LYS A 232 -39.06 10.89 2.85
N ILE A 233 -38.55 10.31 3.94
CA ILE A 233 -37.37 9.43 3.89
C ILE A 233 -37.60 8.24 2.94
N LEU A 234 -38.78 7.61 2.96
CA LEU A 234 -39.08 6.49 2.06
C LEU A 234 -39.10 6.91 0.59
N LEU A 235 -39.66 8.08 0.29
CA LEU A 235 -39.67 8.62 -1.07
C LEU A 235 -38.26 9.00 -1.53
N ASP A 236 -37.47 9.66 -0.69
CA ASP A 236 -36.08 10.02 -1.00
C ASP A 236 -35.24 8.76 -1.30
N ILE A 237 -35.49 7.64 -0.59
CA ILE A 237 -34.83 6.36 -0.85
C ILE A 237 -35.29 5.76 -2.19
N ALA A 238 -36.59 5.81 -2.50
CA ALA A 238 -37.12 5.31 -3.77
C ALA A 238 -36.54 6.10 -4.95
N ASP A 239 -36.55 7.43 -4.88
CA ASP A 239 -35.99 8.32 -5.90
C ASP A 239 -34.49 8.06 -6.10
N ALA A 240 -33.74 7.85 -5.01
CA ALA A 240 -32.32 7.52 -5.08
C ALA A 240 -32.06 6.16 -5.74
N LEU A 241 -32.91 5.17 -5.52
CA LEU A 241 -32.76 3.85 -6.14
C LEU A 241 -33.09 3.88 -7.63
N GLU A 242 -34.12 4.62 -8.03
CA GLU A 242 -34.45 4.83 -9.46
C GLU A 242 -33.35 5.63 -10.18
N ALA A 243 -32.84 6.70 -9.56
CA ALA A 243 -31.79 7.52 -10.15
C ALA A 243 -30.46 6.78 -10.37
N ASN A 244 -30.23 5.68 -9.64
CA ASN A 244 -29.00 4.88 -9.70
C ASN A 244 -29.24 3.47 -10.28
N GLU A 245 -30.36 3.21 -10.97
CA GLU A 245 -30.70 1.87 -11.46
C GLU A 245 -29.61 1.26 -12.35
N ASP A 246 -29.06 2.05 -13.28
CA ASP A 246 -28.01 1.58 -14.22
C ASP A 246 -26.74 1.14 -13.48
N LEU A 247 -26.31 1.92 -12.48
CA LEU A 247 -25.14 1.61 -11.65
C LEU A 247 -25.37 0.37 -10.80
N ILE A 248 -26.54 0.27 -10.15
CA ILE A 248 -26.91 -0.90 -9.34
C ILE A 248 -26.90 -2.17 -10.19
N ARG A 249 -27.35 -2.05 -11.44
CA ARG A 249 -27.39 -3.17 -12.37
C ARG A 249 -26.00 -3.58 -12.84
N SER A 250 -25.13 -2.63 -13.19
CA SER A 250 -23.76 -2.95 -13.61
C SER A 250 -22.98 -3.67 -12.51
N GLU A 251 -23.11 -3.22 -11.26
CA GLU A 251 -22.47 -3.87 -10.12
C GLU A 251 -23.08 -5.25 -9.85
N ASN A 252 -24.40 -5.43 -9.96
CA ASN A 252 -25.03 -6.74 -9.79
C ASN A 252 -24.58 -7.75 -10.87
N GLU A 253 -24.38 -7.30 -12.11
CA GLU A 253 -23.86 -8.15 -13.18
C GLU A 253 -22.42 -8.61 -12.88
N ALA A 254 -21.57 -7.71 -12.38
CA ALA A 254 -20.20 -8.05 -11.95
C ALA A 254 -20.18 -9.04 -10.76
N ASP A 255 -21.05 -8.86 -9.77
CA ASP A 255 -21.19 -9.79 -8.64
C ASP A 255 -21.65 -11.19 -9.11
N VAL A 256 -22.60 -11.23 -10.04
CA VAL A 256 -23.12 -12.48 -10.61
C VAL A 256 -22.05 -13.22 -11.39
N GLU A 257 -21.22 -12.52 -12.15
CA GLU A 257 -20.07 -13.09 -12.87
C GLU A 257 -19.04 -13.66 -11.88
N ALA A 258 -18.65 -12.88 -10.87
CA ALA A 258 -17.73 -13.33 -9.83
C ALA A 258 -18.23 -14.58 -9.08
N ALA A 259 -19.55 -14.66 -8.80
CA ALA A 259 -20.15 -15.83 -8.17
C ALA A 259 -20.20 -17.06 -9.10
N GLN A 260 -20.33 -16.86 -10.41
CA GLN A 260 -20.24 -17.96 -11.37
C GLN A 260 -18.81 -18.50 -11.45
N ASP A 261 -17.83 -17.62 -11.50
CA ASP A 261 -16.40 -17.97 -11.53
C ASP A 261 -15.95 -18.69 -10.25
N ALA A 262 -16.51 -18.29 -9.11
CA ALA A 262 -16.29 -18.96 -7.82
C ALA A 262 -17.04 -20.30 -7.67
N GLY A 263 -17.84 -20.71 -8.66
CA GLY A 263 -18.49 -22.02 -8.69
C GLY A 263 -19.71 -22.17 -7.77
N TYR A 264 -20.37 -21.07 -7.40
CA TYR A 264 -21.58 -21.12 -6.56
C TYR A 264 -22.74 -21.86 -7.26
N ALA A 265 -23.62 -22.47 -6.46
CA ALA A 265 -24.77 -23.21 -6.98
C ALA A 265 -25.70 -22.29 -7.82
N LYS A 266 -26.16 -22.79 -8.97
CA LYS A 266 -27.01 -22.05 -9.92
C LYS A 266 -28.27 -21.44 -9.27
N SER A 267 -28.82 -22.09 -8.24
CA SER A 267 -29.97 -21.60 -7.48
C SER A 267 -29.68 -20.35 -6.64
N LEU A 268 -28.45 -20.21 -6.14
CA LEU A 268 -28.00 -19.03 -5.39
C LEU A 268 -27.72 -17.87 -6.33
N VAL A 269 -27.03 -18.15 -7.44
CA VAL A 269 -26.75 -17.15 -8.49
C VAL A 269 -28.05 -16.56 -9.04
N ALA A 270 -29.04 -17.41 -9.34
CA ALA A 270 -30.35 -16.96 -9.83
C ALA A 270 -31.14 -16.10 -8.83
N ARG A 271 -30.89 -16.24 -7.52
CA ARG A 271 -31.49 -15.38 -6.48
C ARG A 271 -30.81 -14.02 -6.41
N MET A 272 -29.53 -13.96 -6.76
CA MET A 272 -28.71 -12.75 -6.73
C MET A 272 -28.97 -11.85 -7.94
N THR A 273 -29.37 -12.42 -9.07
CA THR A 273 -29.67 -11.67 -10.30
C THR A 273 -30.87 -10.71 -10.12
N LEU A 274 -30.61 -9.42 -10.31
CA LEU A 274 -31.63 -8.37 -10.44
C LEU A 274 -32.24 -8.42 -11.84
N LYS A 275 -33.58 -8.45 -11.90
CA LYS A 275 -34.33 -8.40 -13.16
C LYS A 275 -34.69 -6.93 -13.48
N PRO A 276 -34.82 -6.57 -14.77
CA PRO A 276 -35.27 -5.22 -15.15
C PRO A 276 -36.61 -4.89 -14.46
N GLY A 277 -36.73 -3.68 -13.92
CA GLY A 277 -37.94 -3.22 -13.23
C GLY A 277 -38.16 -3.76 -11.81
N LYS A 278 -37.30 -4.65 -11.30
CA LYS A 278 -37.38 -5.05 -9.88
C LYS A 278 -37.12 -3.88 -8.93
N VAL A 279 -36.27 -2.93 -9.32
CA VAL A 279 -35.90 -1.77 -8.49
C VAL A 279 -37.13 -0.88 -8.25
N ALA A 280 -37.89 -0.60 -9.31
CA ALA A 280 -39.15 0.13 -9.23
C ALA A 280 -40.22 -0.61 -8.39
N LEU A 281 -40.25 -1.95 -8.43
CA LEU A 281 -41.22 -2.77 -7.69
C LEU A 281 -40.98 -2.86 -6.17
N VAL A 282 -39.89 -2.32 -5.63
CA VAL A 282 -39.59 -2.42 -4.19
C VAL A 282 -40.52 -1.53 -3.34
N PHE A 283 -41.07 -0.46 -3.93
CA PHE A 283 -41.81 0.57 -3.20
C PHE A 283 -43.31 0.66 -3.55
N PHE A 284 -43.81 -0.20 -4.45
CA PHE A 284 -45.23 -0.31 -4.84
C PHE A 284 -45.80 -1.66 -4.41
#